data_AF-A0A372QMF0-F1
#
_entry.id   AF-A0A372QMF0-F1
#
_cell.length_a   1.000
_cell.length_b   1.000
_cell.length_c   1.000
_cell.angle_alpha   90.00
_cell.angle_beta   90.00
_cell.angle_gamma   90.00
#
_symmetry.space_group_name_H-M   'P 1'
#
loop_
_entity.id
_entity.type
_entity.pdbx_description
1 polymer ?
#
loop_
_entity_poly.entity_id
_entity_poly.type
_entity_poly.pdbx_seq_one_letter_code
_entity_poly.pdbx_strand_id
1 'polypeptide(L)'
;MNNFIEKILILMLVFITITFAVPLNYDQEACPTGFGRCIDGRAPMENDALSKRLPKFKLPSVFKKPINKNPLIKEPIIKGPSESPIWREFKNFRAGIKTSGTGKDKKYYGWDRTHNDIEVYDKNGKHLGSMDPIKGNMTKPPVNGRKIDIS
;
A
#
# COMPACT_ATOMS: atom_id res chain seq x y z
N MET A 1 41.09 -34.18 16.90
CA MET A 1 39.82 -33.64 16.38
C MET A 1 39.49 -32.24 16.94
N ASN A 2 40.40 -31.60 17.67
CA ASN A 2 40.11 -30.37 18.41
C ASN A 2 40.41 -29.11 17.56
N ASN A 3 41.51 -29.11 16.81
CA ASN A 3 41.91 -27.97 15.97
C ASN A 3 40.97 -27.68 14.80
N PHE A 4 40.15 -28.65 14.38
CA PHE A 4 39.19 -28.45 13.29
C PHE A 4 37.88 -27.82 13.80
N ILE A 5 37.40 -28.30 14.94
CA ILE A 5 36.21 -27.75 15.60
C ILE A 5 36.48 -26.33 16.11
N GLU A 6 37.67 -26.05 16.66
CA GLU A 6 38.05 -24.68 17.06
C GLU A 6 38.06 -23.71 15.87
N LYS A 7 38.57 -24.13 14.71
CA LYS A 7 38.59 -23.29 13.50
C LYS A 7 37.19 -22.98 12.98
N ILE A 8 36.28 -23.96 13.02
CA ILE A 8 34.87 -23.75 12.64
C ILE A 8 34.19 -22.80 13.63
N LEU A 9 34.45 -22.95 14.94
CA LEU A 9 33.86 -22.10 15.97
C LEU A 9 34.33 -20.64 15.84
N ILE A 10 35.62 -20.42 15.58
CA ILE A 10 36.19 -19.09 15.32
C ILE A 10 35.58 -18.46 14.07
N LEU A 11 35.42 -19.24 12.98
CA LEU A 11 34.82 -18.74 11.74
C LEU A 11 33.36 -18.32 11.96
N MET A 12 32.57 -19.09 12.70
CA MET A 12 31.20 -18.75 13.03
C MET A 12 31.10 -17.49 13.90
N LEU A 13 31.98 -17.32 14.89
CA LEU A 13 32.02 -16.11 15.73
C LEU A 13 32.40 -14.85 14.93
N VAL A 14 33.31 -14.97 13.97
CA VAL A 14 33.68 -13.87 13.06
C VAL A 14 32.51 -13.49 12.15
N PHE A 15 31.78 -14.46 11.58
CA PHE A 15 30.61 -14.17 10.73
C PHE A 15 29.46 -13.52 11.50
N ILE A 16 29.20 -13.96 12.74
CA ILE A 16 28.15 -13.36 13.57
C ILE A 16 28.50 -11.90 13.90
N THR A 17 29.75 -11.58 14.23
CA THR A 17 30.16 -10.20 14.55
C THR A 17 30.14 -9.26 13.34
N ILE A 18 30.45 -9.74 12.14
CA ILE A 18 30.41 -8.92 10.91
C ILE A 18 28.96 -8.54 10.53
N THR A 19 27.96 -9.36 10.88
CA THR A 19 26.56 -9.12 10.48
C THR A 19 25.86 -8.05 11.34
N PHE A 20 26.33 -7.78 12.57
CA PHE A 20 25.73 -6.77 13.47
C PHE A 20 26.35 -5.37 13.39
N ALA A 21 27.33 -5.15 12.51
CA ALA A 21 28.00 -3.86 12.34
C ALA A 21 27.58 -3.11 11.07
N VAL A 22 26.42 -3.41 10.50
CA VAL A 22 25.78 -2.54 9.51
C VAL A 22 24.94 -1.53 10.31
N PRO A 23 25.39 -0.27 10.48
CA PRO A 23 24.49 0.76 10.98
C PRO A 23 23.31 0.83 10.01
N LEU A 24 22.10 0.71 10.54
CA LEU A 24 20.89 1.16 9.88
C LEU A 24 21.03 2.66 9.67
N ASN A 25 21.75 3.05 8.61
CA ASN A 25 21.69 4.40 8.07
C ASN A 25 20.37 4.47 7.29
N TYR A 26 19.28 4.51 8.04
CA TYR A 26 18.04 5.07 7.55
C TYR A 26 18.38 6.52 7.22
N ASP A 27 18.13 6.92 5.99
CA ASP A 27 18.38 8.27 5.49
C ASP A 27 17.71 9.33 6.39
N GLN A 28 18.45 9.78 7.40
CA GLN A 28 18.32 11.13 7.91
C GLN A 28 19.06 11.99 6.92
N GLU A 29 18.31 12.42 5.91
CA GLU A 29 18.54 13.63 5.13
C GLU A 29 18.90 14.76 6.11
N ALA A 30 20.17 14.85 6.49
CA ALA A 30 20.71 15.98 7.21
C ALA A 30 20.52 17.17 6.27
N CYS A 31 19.78 18.18 6.74
CA CYS A 31 19.53 19.40 5.98
C CYS A 31 20.86 19.89 5.40
N PRO A 32 20.98 20.08 4.06
CA PRO A 32 22.21 20.56 3.47
C PRO A 32 22.59 21.89 4.12
N THR A 33 23.76 21.91 4.75
CA THR A 33 24.33 23.09 5.39
C THR A 33 24.63 24.14 4.33
N GLY A 34 23.64 24.98 4.03
CA GLY A 34 23.79 26.00 3.00
C GLY A 34 22.58 26.87 2.72
N PHE A 35 21.34 26.43 3.01
CA PHE A 35 20.15 27.24 2.75
C PHE A 35 19.03 26.99 3.77
N GLY A 36 18.95 27.83 4.80
CA GLY A 36 17.78 27.95 5.68
C GLY A 36 17.71 26.97 6.86
N ARG A 37 17.05 27.41 7.93
CA ARG A 37 16.78 26.60 9.13
C ARG A 37 15.76 25.50 8.80
N CYS A 38 16.01 24.27 9.23
CA CYS A 38 15.05 23.18 9.16
C CYS A 38 13.76 23.58 9.91
N ILE A 39 12.60 23.23 9.37
CA ILE A 39 11.31 23.34 10.09
C ILE A 39 11.08 21.97 10.72
N ASP A 40 10.93 21.92 12.05
CA ASP A 40 10.59 20.71 12.81
C ASP A 40 11.48 19.49 12.55
N GLY A 41 12.76 19.70 12.20
CA GLY A 41 13.75 18.63 12.01
C GLY A 41 13.69 17.90 10.66
N ARG A 42 12.96 18.43 9.67
CA ARG A 42 12.94 17.91 8.30
C ARG A 42 13.42 18.95 7.28
N ALA A 43 13.99 18.48 6.17
CA ALA A 43 14.21 19.30 4.98
C ALA A 43 12.85 19.84 4.44
N PRO A 44 12.72 21.15 4.19
CA PRO A 44 11.48 21.72 3.67
C PRO A 44 11.18 21.18 2.27
N MET A 45 9.95 20.72 2.04
CA MET A 45 9.46 20.35 0.71
C MET A 45 8.93 21.58 -0.05
N GLU A 46 8.72 21.45 -1.37
CA GLU A 46 8.25 22.53 -2.25
C GLU A 46 6.96 23.23 -1.72
N ASN A 47 6.08 22.45 -1.13
CA ASN A 47 4.86 22.87 -0.46
C ASN A 47 5.09 23.71 0.82
N ASP A 48 6.20 23.51 1.55
CA ASP A 48 6.57 24.32 2.72
C ASP A 48 7.10 25.70 2.30
N ALA A 49 7.83 25.76 1.19
CA ALA A 49 8.31 27.02 0.60
C ALA A 49 7.15 27.89 0.07
N LEU A 50 6.12 27.26 -0.51
CA LEU A 50 4.91 27.93 -0.98
C LEU A 50 4.09 28.53 0.18
N SER A 51 3.99 27.82 1.31
CA SER A 51 3.29 28.31 2.50
C SER A 51 3.90 29.60 3.07
N LYS A 52 5.23 29.75 2.98
CA LYS A 52 5.95 30.96 3.44
C LYS A 52 5.85 32.15 2.48
N ARG A 53 5.67 31.91 1.18
CA ARG A 53 5.59 32.97 0.15
C ARG A 53 4.20 33.57 -0.01
N LEU A 54 3.16 32.86 0.40
CA LEU A 54 1.80 33.36 0.24
C LEU A 54 1.48 34.38 1.35
N PRO A 55 1.02 35.60 1.00
CA PRO A 55 0.48 36.52 2.00
C PRO A 55 -0.64 35.79 2.74
N LYS A 56 -0.65 35.88 4.07
CA LYS A 56 -1.73 35.34 4.91
C LYS A 56 -3.01 36.08 4.54
N PHE A 57 -3.72 35.59 3.52
CA PHE A 57 -5.05 36.04 3.21
C PHE A 57 -5.90 35.79 4.45
N LYS A 58 -6.32 36.87 5.13
CA LYS A 58 -7.39 36.79 6.12
C LYS A 58 -8.62 36.33 5.34
N LEU A 59 -8.87 35.03 5.36
CA LEU A 59 -10.02 34.45 4.70
C LEU A 59 -11.27 35.15 5.27
N PRO A 60 -12.10 35.79 4.43
CA PRO A 60 -13.26 36.51 4.92
C PRO A 60 -14.17 35.55 5.69
N SER A 61 -14.73 36.02 6.80
CA SER A 61 -15.61 35.24 7.69
C SER A 61 -16.86 34.67 7.00
N VAL A 62 -17.13 35.12 5.77
CA VAL A 62 -18.14 34.56 4.84
C VAL A 62 -17.86 33.09 4.48
N PHE A 63 -16.61 32.61 4.60
CA PHE A 63 -16.25 31.19 4.45
C PHE A 63 -16.34 30.37 5.74
N LYS A 64 -16.70 30.96 6.87
CA LYS A 64 -17.12 30.21 8.06
C LYS A 64 -18.61 29.89 7.98
N LYS A 65 -19.06 29.28 6.88
CA LYS A 65 -20.30 28.51 6.98
C LYS A 65 -20.03 27.44 8.04
N PRO A 66 -20.88 27.27 9.07
CA PRO A 66 -20.80 26.08 9.88
C PRO A 66 -20.94 24.92 8.90
N ILE A 67 -19.87 24.16 8.70
CA ILE A 67 -19.97 22.87 8.06
C ILE A 67 -20.99 22.16 8.94
N ASN A 68 -22.19 21.96 8.40
CA ASN A 68 -23.15 21.06 8.99
C ASN A 68 -22.39 19.73 9.07
N LYS A 69 -21.91 19.38 10.27
CA LYS A 69 -21.26 18.10 10.54
C LYS A 69 -22.33 17.00 10.58
N ASN A 70 -23.27 16.99 9.63
CA ASN A 70 -23.77 15.72 9.14
C ASN A 70 -22.54 15.06 8.53
N PRO A 71 -21.95 14.06 9.20
CA PRO A 71 -20.76 13.43 8.69
C PRO A 71 -21.18 12.85 7.35
N LEU A 72 -20.57 13.33 6.27
CA LEU A 72 -20.61 12.71 4.96
C LEU A 72 -20.55 11.22 5.20
N ILE A 73 -21.61 10.52 4.80
CA ILE A 73 -21.80 9.08 4.97
C ILE A 73 -20.44 8.43 4.77
N LYS A 74 -19.77 8.03 5.85
CA LYS A 74 -18.49 7.31 5.74
C LYS A 74 -18.87 6.09 4.92
N GLU A 75 -18.36 6.00 3.69
CA GLU A 75 -18.59 4.83 2.86
C GLU A 75 -18.32 3.60 3.75
N PRO A 76 -19.23 2.60 3.75
CA PRO A 76 -19.11 1.49 4.69
C PRO A 76 -17.74 0.86 4.53
N ILE A 77 -16.93 0.90 5.60
CA ILE A 77 -15.57 0.38 5.55
C ILE A 77 -15.68 -1.14 5.64
N ILE A 78 -15.57 -1.82 4.51
CA ILE A 78 -15.51 -3.28 4.45
C ILE A 78 -14.18 -3.72 5.08
N LYS A 79 -14.27 -4.50 6.16
CA LYS A 79 -13.09 -5.03 6.88
C LYS A 79 -12.63 -6.38 6.33
N GLY A 80 -13.44 -7.03 5.51
CA GLY A 80 -13.08 -8.31 4.92
C GLY A 80 -14.06 -8.87 3.90
N PRO A 81 -13.68 -9.98 3.25
CA PRO A 81 -14.42 -10.55 2.13
C PRO A 81 -15.86 -10.96 2.46
N SER A 82 -16.14 -11.40 3.68
CA SER A 82 -17.49 -11.82 4.12
C SER A 82 -18.50 -10.68 4.20
N GLU A 83 -18.01 -9.45 4.38
CA GLU A 83 -18.84 -8.24 4.48
C GLU A 83 -19.14 -7.65 3.10
N SER A 84 -18.38 -8.01 2.07
CA SER A 84 -18.57 -7.54 0.70
C SER A 84 -19.78 -8.24 0.05
N PRO A 85 -20.83 -7.50 -0.38
CA PRO A 85 -21.93 -8.10 -1.13
C PRO A 85 -21.44 -8.70 -2.44
N ILE A 86 -20.57 -8.00 -3.17
CA ILE A 86 -20.02 -8.44 -4.47
C ILE A 86 -19.20 -9.72 -4.33
N TRP A 87 -18.31 -9.81 -3.34
CA TRP A 87 -17.45 -10.98 -3.15
C TRP A 87 -18.25 -12.26 -2.90
N ARG A 88 -19.39 -12.16 -2.19
CA ARG A 88 -20.25 -13.31 -1.87
C ARG A 88 -20.95 -13.89 -3.11
N GLU A 89 -21.15 -13.09 -4.15
CA GLU A 89 -21.78 -13.54 -5.39
C GLU A 89 -20.88 -14.45 -6.23
N PHE A 90 -19.56 -14.35 -6.08
CA PHE A 90 -18.64 -15.16 -6.88
C PHE A 90 -18.48 -16.59 -6.32
N LYS A 91 -18.35 -17.54 -7.25
CA LYS A 91 -18.19 -18.96 -6.95
C LYS A 91 -16.78 -19.24 -6.44
N ASN A 92 -16.64 -20.16 -5.49
CA ASN A 92 -15.31 -20.58 -5.02
C ASN A 92 -14.56 -21.30 -6.14
N PHE A 93 -13.24 -21.06 -6.24
CA PHE A 93 -12.34 -21.77 -7.13
C PHE A 93 -11.27 -22.54 -6.32
N ARG A 94 -10.05 -22.02 -6.19
CA ARG A 94 -8.96 -22.61 -5.41
C ARG A 94 -8.14 -21.55 -4.68
N ALA A 95 -7.43 -21.93 -3.62
CA ALA A 95 -6.49 -21.05 -2.91
C ALA A 95 -7.06 -19.67 -2.51
N GLY A 96 -8.34 -19.61 -2.10
CA GLY A 96 -9.00 -18.35 -1.73
C GLY A 96 -9.41 -17.47 -2.91
N ILE A 97 -9.21 -17.92 -4.14
CA ILE A 97 -9.69 -17.27 -5.37
C ILE A 97 -11.14 -17.66 -5.63
N LYS A 98 -11.90 -16.69 -6.12
CA LYS A 98 -13.26 -16.89 -6.63
C LYS A 98 -13.32 -16.72 -8.14
N THR A 99 -14.41 -17.14 -8.76
CA THR A 99 -14.62 -17.08 -10.21
C THR A 99 -16.07 -16.78 -10.57
N SER A 100 -16.25 -16.21 -11.76
CA SER A 100 -17.54 -15.98 -12.39
C SER A 100 -17.40 -16.18 -13.91
N GLY A 101 -18.54 -16.27 -14.60
CA GLY A 101 -18.57 -16.46 -16.05
C GLY A 101 -18.07 -17.83 -16.50
N THR A 102 -18.02 -18.03 -17.82
CA THR A 102 -17.56 -19.26 -18.47
C THR A 102 -16.84 -18.91 -19.79
N GLY A 103 -16.07 -19.86 -20.32
CA GLY A 103 -15.42 -19.70 -21.63
C GLY A 103 -14.51 -18.46 -21.71
N LYS A 104 -14.77 -17.59 -22.69
CA LYS A 104 -13.99 -16.36 -22.94
C LYS A 104 -14.21 -15.29 -21.87
N ASP A 105 -15.39 -15.29 -21.25
CA ASP A 105 -15.80 -14.30 -20.24
C ASP A 105 -15.48 -14.74 -18.81
N LYS A 106 -14.82 -15.88 -18.65
CA LYS A 106 -14.40 -16.36 -17.34
C LYS A 106 -13.44 -15.36 -16.68
N LYS A 107 -13.74 -15.01 -15.43
CA LYS A 107 -12.92 -14.13 -14.59
C LYS A 107 -12.55 -14.81 -13.29
N TYR A 108 -11.46 -14.33 -12.70
CA TYR A 108 -10.98 -14.75 -11.39
C TYR A 108 -10.83 -13.54 -10.47
N TYR A 109 -11.05 -13.77 -9.18
CA TYR A 109 -11.13 -12.71 -8.17
C TYR A 109 -10.34 -13.07 -6.94
N GLY A 110 -9.47 -12.16 -6.50
CA GLY A 110 -8.71 -12.25 -5.25
C GLY A 110 -9.09 -11.13 -4.30
N TRP A 111 -9.03 -11.39 -2.99
CA TRP A 111 -9.21 -10.34 -1.99
C TRP A 111 -7.86 -9.71 -1.65
N ASP A 112 -7.72 -8.40 -1.87
CA ASP A 112 -6.55 -7.66 -1.39
C ASP A 112 -6.77 -7.25 0.06
N ARG A 113 -5.98 -7.82 0.97
CA ARG A 113 -6.07 -7.52 2.41
C ARG A 113 -5.42 -6.19 2.79
N THR A 114 -4.55 -5.65 1.95
CA THR A 114 -3.89 -4.37 2.18
C THR A 114 -4.82 -3.20 1.87
N HIS A 115 -5.67 -3.36 0.86
CA HIS A 115 -6.56 -2.29 0.39
C HIS A 115 -8.05 -2.55 0.60
N ASN A 116 -8.43 -3.76 1.02
CA ASN A 116 -9.83 -4.22 1.16
C ASN A 116 -10.65 -4.04 -0.13
N ASP A 117 -10.03 -4.31 -1.27
CA ASP A 117 -10.69 -4.35 -2.58
C ASP A 117 -10.54 -5.73 -3.24
N ILE A 118 -11.24 -5.90 -4.36
CA ILE A 118 -11.28 -7.16 -5.10
C ILE A 118 -10.36 -7.04 -6.32
N GLU A 119 -9.26 -7.78 -6.35
CA GLU A 119 -8.39 -7.87 -7.52
C GLU A 119 -9.05 -8.76 -8.58
N VAL A 120 -9.10 -8.28 -9.83
CA VAL A 120 -9.80 -8.93 -10.94
C VAL A 120 -8.81 -9.42 -11.99
N TYR A 121 -9.03 -10.63 -12.50
CA TYR A 121 -8.17 -11.27 -13.50
C TYR A 121 -8.99 -11.87 -14.64
N ASP A 122 -8.40 -11.90 -15.84
CA ASP A 122 -8.98 -12.56 -17.00
C ASP A 122 -8.89 -14.09 -16.93
N LYS A 123 -9.45 -14.78 -17.93
CA LYS A 123 -9.43 -16.25 -18.02
C LYS A 123 -8.03 -16.88 -18.07
N ASN A 124 -6.99 -16.09 -18.34
CA ASN A 124 -5.58 -16.51 -18.41
C ASN A 124 -4.79 -16.04 -17.18
N GLY A 125 -5.47 -15.51 -16.16
CA GLY A 125 -4.85 -15.01 -14.94
C GLY A 125 -4.19 -13.63 -15.07
N LYS A 126 -4.40 -12.90 -16.19
CA LYS A 126 -3.85 -11.55 -16.36
C LYS A 126 -4.65 -10.54 -15.55
N HIS A 127 -3.95 -9.66 -14.83
CA HIS A 127 -4.58 -8.62 -14.01
C HIS A 127 -5.37 -7.62 -14.85
N LEU A 128 -6.60 -7.34 -14.43
CA LEU A 128 -7.53 -6.40 -15.05
C LEU A 128 -7.79 -5.15 -14.18
N GLY A 129 -7.21 -5.09 -12.98
CA GLY A 129 -7.39 -3.99 -12.03
C GLY A 129 -8.15 -4.43 -10.78
N SER A 130 -8.49 -3.45 -9.95
CA SER A 130 -9.16 -3.67 -8.67
C SER A 130 -10.59 -3.13 -8.72
N MET A 131 -11.49 -3.79 -7.99
CA MET A 131 -12.93 -3.56 -7.98
C MET A 131 -13.42 -3.19 -6.58
N ASP A 132 -14.34 -2.21 -6.53
CA ASP A 132 -15.05 -1.81 -5.33
C ASP A 132 -15.85 -3.00 -4.75
N PRO A 133 -15.60 -3.41 -3.51
CA PRO A 133 -16.23 -4.59 -2.91
C PRO A 133 -17.73 -4.40 -2.58
N ILE A 134 -18.24 -3.17 -2.63
CA ILE A 134 -19.64 -2.83 -2.35
C ILE A 134 -20.40 -2.62 -3.65
N LYS A 135 -19.83 -1.81 -4.56
CA LYS A 135 -20.50 -1.35 -5.78
C LYS A 135 -20.19 -2.23 -7.00
N GLY A 136 -19.09 -2.99 -6.98
CA GLY A 136 -18.67 -3.83 -8.10
C GLY A 136 -18.03 -3.07 -9.28
N ASN A 137 -17.83 -1.75 -9.14
CA ASN A 137 -17.19 -0.93 -10.15
C ASN A 137 -15.66 -1.10 -10.13
N MET A 138 -15.00 -1.07 -11.27
CA MET A 138 -13.54 -1.04 -11.33
C MET A 138 -13.04 0.32 -10.81
N THR A 139 -12.15 0.30 -9.80
CA THR A 139 -11.58 1.49 -9.16
C THR A 139 -10.14 1.74 -9.55
N LYS A 140 -9.42 0.70 -9.96
CA LYS A 140 -8.02 0.79 -10.39
C LYS A 140 -7.82 0.15 -11.76
N PRO A 141 -6.91 0.70 -12.59
CA PRO A 141 -6.62 0.14 -13.90
C PRO A 141 -5.81 -1.16 -13.81
N PRO A 142 -5.73 -1.93 -14.91
CA PRO A 142 -4.81 -3.06 -15.02
C PRO A 142 -3.35 -2.66 -14.75
N VAL A 143 -2.63 -3.51 -14.04
CA VAL A 143 -1.17 -3.39 -13.86
C VAL A 143 -0.50 -4.36 -14.81
N ASN A 144 0.30 -3.83 -15.75
CA ASN A 144 0.94 -4.65 -16.77
C ASN A 144 1.90 -5.67 -16.14
N GLY A 145 1.94 -6.89 -16.69
CA GLY A 145 2.78 -7.98 -16.20
C GLY A 145 2.27 -8.70 -14.95
N ARG A 146 1.35 -8.13 -14.17
CA ARG A 146 0.77 -8.82 -12.99
C ARG A 146 -0.12 -9.98 -13.44
N LYS A 147 0.15 -11.17 -12.90
CA LYS A 147 -0.60 -12.40 -13.17
C LYS A 147 -0.79 -13.23 -11.91
N ILE A 148 -1.83 -14.04 -11.92
CA ILE A 148 -2.03 -15.13 -10.97
C ILE A 148 -1.88 -16.47 -11.68
N ASP A 149 -1.41 -17.48 -10.95
CA ASP A 149 -1.48 -18.86 -11.41
C ASP A 149 -2.92 -19.37 -11.28
N ILE A 150 -3.48 -19.82 -12.39
CA ILE A 150 -4.83 -20.39 -12.51
C ILE A 150 -4.82 -21.83 -13.02
N SER A 151 -3.64 -22.40 -13.26
CA SER A 151 -3.44 -23.74 -13.81
C SER A 151 -3.81 -24.88 -12.86
#